data_AF-A0A9F2Q2Z7-F1
#
_entry.id   AF-A0A9F2Q2Z7-F1
#
_cell.length_a   1.000
_cell.length_b   1.000
_cell.length_c   1.000
_cell.angle_alpha   90.00
_cell.angle_beta   90.00
_cell.angle_gamma   90.00
#
_symmetry.space_group_name_H-M   'P 1'
#
loop_
_entity.id
_entity.type
_entity.pdbx_description
1 polymer ?
#
loop_
_entity_poly.entity_id
_entity_poly.type
_entity_poly.pdbx_seq_one_letter_code
_entity_poly.pdbx_strand_id
1 'polypeptide(L)'
;TQAVLFCSTLDIFPTLVSLANATLPPNRRFDGIDISEVLFGSSRKGHQTLFHPNSGAAGKYGEIQALRLDQYKAFYLTGGAKACDGSIGQEAHHQPPLIFDLQHDIQEQEPMDIQSAEYRSLLPLVNKSLMDILQDIVSDNVSIADYSHDKDVIPCCNPQHLVCRCESACSNLSLEKC
;
A
#
# COMPACT_ATOMS: atom_id res chain seq x y z
N THR A 1 11.59 -19.64 -17.63
CA THR A 1 11.38 -18.56 -16.64
C THR A 1 10.14 -18.90 -15.85
N GLN A 2 10.28 -19.10 -14.53
CA GLN A 2 9.13 -19.33 -13.67
C GLN A 2 8.44 -17.97 -13.51
N ALA A 3 7.21 -17.83 -14.03
CA ALA A 3 6.48 -16.57 -13.91
C ALA A 3 6.32 -16.25 -12.42
N VAL A 4 6.84 -15.11 -11.98
CA VAL A 4 6.71 -14.69 -10.59
C VAL A 4 5.29 -14.16 -10.42
N LEU A 5 4.54 -14.79 -9.52
CA LEU A 5 3.17 -14.43 -9.22
C LEU A 5 3.18 -13.38 -8.10
N PHE A 6 2.79 -12.15 -8.42
CA PHE A 6 2.53 -11.12 -7.42
C PHE A 6 1.06 -10.92 -7.20
N CYS A 7 0.66 -10.99 -5.93
CA CYS A 7 -0.65 -10.62 -5.46
C CYS A 7 -0.51 -9.46 -4.48
N SER A 8 -1.53 -8.62 -4.44
CA SER A 8 -1.65 -7.47 -3.56
C SER A 8 -2.89 -7.60 -2.70
N THR A 9 -2.91 -6.97 -1.53
CA THR A 9 -4.14 -6.77 -0.76
C THR A 9 -5.22 -6.06 -1.60
N LEU A 10 -4.81 -5.26 -2.58
CA LEU A 10 -5.71 -4.57 -3.52
C LEU A 10 -6.53 -5.55 -4.38
N ASP A 11 -6.05 -6.79 -4.57
CA ASP A 11 -6.72 -7.82 -5.39
C ASP A 11 -7.94 -8.43 -4.70
N ILE A 12 -8.05 -8.30 -3.37
CA ILE A 12 -9.15 -8.87 -2.60
C ILE A 12 -10.50 -8.33 -3.10
N PHE A 13 -10.60 -7.01 -3.30
CA PHE A 13 -11.85 -6.37 -3.75
C PHE A 13 -12.33 -6.87 -5.12
N PRO A 14 -11.56 -6.75 -6.23
CA PRO A 14 -11.99 -7.22 -7.54
C PRO A 14 -12.20 -8.74 -7.60
N THR A 15 -11.42 -9.52 -6.86
CA THR A 15 -11.60 -10.97 -6.78
C THR A 15 -12.92 -11.33 -6.12
N LEU A 16 -13.27 -10.72 -4.97
CA LEU A 16 -14.55 -10.98 -4.31
C LEU A 16 -15.75 -10.54 -5.16
N VAL A 17 -15.64 -9.41 -5.87
CA VAL A 17 -16.67 -8.95 -6.81
C VAL A 17 -16.89 -9.97 -7.93
N SER A 18 -15.81 -10.49 -8.52
CA SER A 18 -15.85 -11.53 -9.55
C SER A 18 -16.49 -12.83 -9.03
N LEU A 19 -16.06 -13.30 -7.86
CA LEU A 19 -16.62 -14.51 -7.23
C LEU A 19 -18.10 -14.38 -6.86
N ALA A 20 -18.55 -13.17 -6.53
CA ALA A 20 -19.96 -12.86 -6.28
C ALA A 20 -20.78 -12.72 -7.57
N ASN A 21 -20.17 -12.93 -8.75
CA ASN A 21 -20.77 -12.74 -10.06
C ASN A 21 -21.33 -11.31 -10.25
N ALA A 22 -20.63 -10.33 -9.66
CA ALA A 22 -20.93 -8.91 -9.75
C ALA A 22 -19.92 -8.20 -10.66
N THR A 23 -20.23 -6.96 -11.04
CA THR A 23 -19.35 -6.13 -11.87
C THR A 23 -18.73 -5.02 -11.03
N LEU A 24 -17.45 -4.72 -11.30
CA LEU A 24 -16.80 -3.56 -10.71
C LEU A 24 -17.57 -2.28 -11.06
N PRO A 25 -17.69 -1.31 -10.12
CA PRO A 25 -18.30 -0.02 -10.39
C PRO A 25 -17.67 0.66 -11.62
N PRO A 26 -18.49 1.18 -12.55
CA PRO A 26 -17.97 1.92 -13.69
C PRO A 26 -17.40 3.28 -13.25
N ASN A 27 -16.58 3.89 -14.10
CA ASN A 27 -16.01 5.25 -13.91
C ASN A 27 -15.02 5.40 -12.75
N ARG A 28 -14.26 4.34 -12.44
CA ARG A 28 -13.04 4.44 -11.63
C ARG A 28 -12.05 3.38 -12.04
N ARG A 29 -10.77 3.64 -11.79
CA ARG A 29 -9.71 2.66 -11.96
C ARG A 29 -9.52 1.88 -10.66
N PHE A 30 -9.09 0.64 -10.80
CA PHE A 30 -8.75 -0.24 -9.69
C PHE A 30 -7.35 -0.77 -9.93
N ASP A 31 -6.47 -0.59 -8.95
CA ASP A 31 -5.11 -1.12 -8.99
C ASP A 31 -5.08 -2.64 -8.75
N GLY A 32 -6.12 -3.19 -8.12
CA GLY A 32 -6.28 -4.63 -7.93
C GLY A 32 -6.76 -5.34 -9.19
N ILE A 33 -6.39 -6.60 -9.34
CA ILE A 33 -6.86 -7.50 -10.40
C ILE A 33 -7.64 -8.68 -9.81
N ASP A 34 -8.54 -9.26 -10.61
CA ASP A 34 -9.18 -10.52 -10.24
C ASP A 34 -8.15 -11.66 -10.32
N ILE A 35 -7.83 -12.26 -9.18
CA ILE A 35 -6.91 -13.39 -9.05
C ILE A 35 -7.64 -14.72 -8.82
N SER A 36 -8.94 -14.81 -9.10
CA SER A 36 -9.73 -16.04 -8.94
C SER A 36 -9.11 -17.25 -9.66
N GLU A 37 -8.64 -17.08 -10.89
CA GLU A 37 -7.95 -18.14 -11.63
C GLU A 37 -6.66 -18.59 -10.95
N VAL A 38 -5.95 -17.68 -10.26
CA VAL A 38 -4.76 -18.02 -9.47
C VAL A 38 -5.17 -18.81 -8.23
N LEU A 39 -6.22 -18.37 -7.52
CA LEU A 39 -6.73 -19.05 -6.33
C LEU A 39 -7.22 -20.47 -6.64
N PHE A 40 -7.82 -20.70 -7.80
CA PHE A 40 -8.27 -22.01 -8.26
C PHE A 40 -7.22 -22.79 -9.06
N GLY A 41 -5.97 -22.31 -9.12
CA GLY A 41 -4.86 -23.02 -9.75
C GLY A 41 -4.93 -23.12 -11.27
N SER A 42 -5.78 -22.32 -11.91
CA SER A 42 -5.97 -22.27 -13.37
C SER A 42 -5.01 -21.29 -14.06
N SER A 43 -4.39 -20.37 -13.32
CA SER A 43 -3.44 -19.37 -13.84
C SER A 43 -2.30 -19.08 -12.87
N ARG A 44 -1.20 -18.52 -13.40
CA ARG A 44 -0.09 -17.95 -12.61
C ARG A 44 0.14 -16.47 -12.92
N LYS A 45 -0.85 -15.83 -13.54
CA LYS A 45 -0.76 -14.42 -13.92
C LYS A 45 -1.14 -13.55 -12.73
N GLY A 46 -0.17 -12.80 -12.21
CA GLY A 46 -0.38 -11.76 -11.21
C GLY A 46 0.03 -10.39 -11.73
N HIS A 47 0.31 -9.49 -10.82
CA HIS A 47 0.94 -8.21 -11.14
C HIS A 47 2.35 -8.41 -11.70
N GLN A 48 2.74 -7.58 -12.67
CA GLN A 48 4.14 -7.44 -13.05
C GLN A 48 4.85 -6.42 -12.14
N THR A 49 4.15 -5.35 -11.78
CA THR A 49 4.68 -4.27 -10.94
C THR A 49 3.79 -4.08 -9.72
N LEU A 50 4.41 -3.99 -8.54
CA LEU A 50 3.76 -3.53 -7.31
C LEU A 50 4.35 -2.18 -6.91
N PHE A 51 3.50 -1.26 -6.48
CA PHE A 51 3.92 0.05 -6.01
C PHE A 51 3.83 0.11 -4.48
N HIS A 52 4.77 0.83 -3.85
CA HIS A 52 4.85 0.95 -2.40
C HIS A 52 4.69 2.42 -1.99
N PRO A 53 3.46 2.87 -1.73
CA PRO A 53 3.21 4.20 -1.19
C PRO A 53 3.87 4.36 0.18
N ASN A 54 4.43 5.53 0.42
CA ASN A 54 5.13 5.83 1.66
C ASN A 54 4.18 5.89 2.85
N SER A 55 4.48 5.14 3.91
CA SER A 55 3.71 5.10 5.16
C SER A 55 4.16 6.16 6.17
N GLY A 56 4.80 7.23 5.72
CA GLY A 56 5.25 8.35 6.56
C GLY A 56 6.52 8.09 7.35
N ALA A 57 7.34 7.14 6.91
CA ALA A 57 8.65 6.91 7.50
C ALA A 57 9.60 8.08 7.18
N ALA A 58 9.74 8.40 5.91
CA ALA A 58 10.45 9.56 5.38
C ALA A 58 9.57 10.24 4.32
N GLY A 59 9.93 11.41 3.80
CA GLY A 59 9.20 12.06 2.72
C GLY A 59 7.73 12.36 3.06
N LYS A 60 6.88 12.39 2.04
CA LYS A 60 5.45 12.68 2.20
C LYS A 60 4.62 11.39 2.23
N TYR A 61 3.65 11.34 3.13
CA TYR A 61 2.66 10.25 3.20
C TYR A 61 1.99 10.01 1.85
N GLY A 62 1.93 8.73 1.46
CA GLY A 62 1.29 8.27 0.22
C GLY A 62 2.10 8.46 -1.06
N GLU A 63 3.24 9.18 -1.04
CA GLU A 63 4.07 9.30 -2.23
C GLU A 63 4.68 7.95 -2.61
N ILE A 64 4.68 7.65 -3.92
CA ILE A 64 5.25 6.42 -4.45
C ILE A 64 6.71 6.70 -4.82
N GLN A 65 7.62 6.21 -3.98
CA GLN A 65 9.07 6.34 -4.18
C GLN A 65 9.78 4.99 -4.09
N ALA A 66 9.01 3.90 -4.06
CA ALA A 66 9.49 2.54 -4.20
C ALA A 66 8.51 1.71 -5.01
N LEU A 67 9.04 0.81 -5.83
CA LEU A 67 8.26 -0.12 -6.64
C LEU A 67 9.02 -1.43 -6.79
N ARG A 68 8.28 -2.51 -7.00
CA ARG A 68 8.79 -3.82 -7.33
C ARG A 68 8.37 -4.17 -8.75
N LEU A 69 9.32 -4.30 -9.66
CA LEU A 69 9.12 -4.72 -11.04
C LEU A 69 9.74 -6.11 -11.21
N ASP A 70 8.90 -7.12 -11.46
CA ASP A 70 9.35 -8.52 -11.44
C ASP A 70 10.11 -8.82 -10.12
N GLN A 71 11.24 -9.52 -10.18
CA GLN A 71 12.05 -9.80 -8.98
C GLN A 71 12.76 -8.56 -8.40
N TYR A 72 12.81 -7.44 -9.10
CA TYR A 72 13.61 -6.29 -8.71
C TYR A 72 12.80 -5.28 -7.91
N LYS A 73 13.34 -4.80 -6.80
CA LYS A 73 12.73 -3.74 -5.99
C LYS A 73 13.61 -2.51 -6.01
N ALA A 74 13.03 -1.39 -6.39
CA ALA A 74 13.71 -0.11 -6.53
C ALA A 74 13.25 0.87 -5.44
N PHE A 75 14.21 1.64 -4.91
CA PHE A 75 13.98 2.72 -3.95
C PHE A 75 14.60 4.02 -4.46
N TYR A 76 13.77 5.05 -4.59
CA TYR A 76 14.20 6.43 -4.82
C TYR A 76 14.35 7.20 -3.51
N LEU A 77 13.71 6.73 -2.43
CA LEU A 77 13.80 7.28 -1.09
C LEU A 77 14.00 6.16 -0.07
N THR A 78 14.93 6.36 0.87
CA THR A 78 15.10 5.50 2.05
C THR A 78 15.20 6.33 3.32
N GLY A 79 15.09 5.69 4.48
CA GLY A 79 15.27 6.32 5.80
C GLY A 79 13.97 6.65 6.52
N GLY A 80 14.10 7.34 7.64
CA GLY A 80 13.02 7.85 8.48
C GLY A 80 12.23 6.81 9.30
N ALA A 81 12.29 5.54 8.91
CA ALA A 81 11.77 4.44 9.72
C ALA A 81 12.65 4.21 10.96
N LYS A 82 11.99 3.97 12.10
CA LYS A 82 12.66 3.59 13.35
C LYS A 82 13.12 2.13 13.26
N ALA A 83 14.41 1.90 13.42
CA ALA A 83 15.02 0.58 13.48
C ALA A 83 14.71 -0.15 14.80
N CYS A 84 15.06 -1.45 14.88
CA CYS A 84 14.81 -2.28 16.06
C CYS A 84 15.53 -1.78 17.32
N ASP A 85 16.68 -1.13 17.17
CA ASP A 85 17.43 -0.51 18.28
C ASP A 85 16.91 0.89 18.66
N GLY A 86 15.87 1.35 17.96
CA GLY A 86 15.24 2.64 18.16
C GLY A 86 15.92 3.82 17.47
N SER A 87 17.03 3.59 16.77
CA SER A 87 17.65 4.59 15.90
C SER A 87 16.73 4.91 14.71
N ILE A 88 16.88 6.11 14.15
CA ILE A 88 16.13 6.53 12.96
C ILE A 88 17.17 6.83 11.88
N GLY A 89 17.08 6.10 10.77
CA GLY A 89 17.94 6.36 9.61
C GLY A 89 17.61 7.73 9.00
N GLN A 90 18.62 8.46 8.55
CA GLN A 90 18.39 9.73 7.86
C GLN A 90 17.68 9.49 6.53
N GLU A 91 16.74 10.37 6.18
CA GLU A 91 16.14 10.40 4.85
C GLU A 91 17.22 10.62 3.78
N ALA A 92 17.22 9.77 2.76
CA ALA A 92 18.16 9.85 1.64
C ALA A 92 17.44 9.62 0.30
N HIS A 93 17.64 10.56 -0.63
CA HIS A 93 17.15 10.48 -2.00
C HIS A 93 18.23 9.86 -2.90
N HIS A 94 17.83 8.96 -3.80
CA HIS A 94 18.75 8.20 -4.64
C HIS A 94 18.54 8.51 -6.12
N GLN A 95 19.60 8.99 -6.78
CA GLN A 95 19.64 9.21 -8.22
C GLN A 95 20.99 8.71 -8.77
N PRO A 96 21.05 7.56 -9.46
CA PRO A 96 19.93 6.67 -9.81
C PRO A 96 19.40 5.88 -8.58
N PRO A 97 18.21 5.24 -8.64
CA PRO A 97 17.62 4.54 -7.49
C PRO A 97 18.46 3.34 -7.03
N LEU A 98 18.34 2.99 -5.76
CA LEU A 98 18.85 1.69 -5.30
C LEU A 98 17.93 0.59 -5.88
N ILE A 99 18.50 -0.43 -6.52
CA ILE A 99 17.74 -1.58 -7.03
C ILE A 99 18.29 -2.84 -6.39
N PHE A 100 17.42 -3.67 -5.84
CA PHE A 100 17.73 -4.96 -5.22
C PHE A 100 17.09 -6.08 -6.03
N ASP A 101 17.81 -7.18 -6.23
CA ASP A 101 17.25 -8.39 -6.81
C ASP A 101 16.76 -9.32 -5.68
N LEU A 102 15.44 -9.35 -5.47
CA LEU A 102 14.83 -10.13 -4.40
C LEU A 102 14.85 -11.64 -4.66
N GLN A 103 15.23 -12.11 -5.86
CA GLN A 103 15.43 -13.53 -6.08
C GLN A 103 16.72 -14.03 -5.41
N HIS A 104 17.74 -13.18 -5.34
CA HIS A 104 19.04 -13.49 -4.76
C HIS A 104 19.22 -12.89 -3.35
N ASP A 105 18.63 -11.72 -3.08
CA ASP A 105 18.72 -10.99 -1.83
C ASP A 105 17.34 -10.52 -1.36
N ILE A 106 16.60 -11.42 -0.71
CA ILE A 106 15.29 -11.11 -0.12
C ILE A 106 15.37 -10.10 1.05
N GLN A 107 16.57 -9.87 1.59
CA GLN A 107 16.79 -9.04 2.77
C GLN A 107 17.17 -7.60 2.40
N GLU A 108 17.35 -7.31 1.11
CA GLU A 108 17.65 -5.96 0.60
C GLU A 108 18.96 -5.41 1.23
N GLN A 109 19.95 -6.27 1.40
CA GLN A 109 21.24 -5.96 2.01
C GLN A 109 22.20 -5.30 1.02
N GLU A 110 22.24 -5.79 -0.22
CA GLU A 110 23.22 -5.33 -1.22
C GLU A 110 22.52 -4.81 -2.48
N PRO A 111 22.57 -3.49 -2.75
CA PRO A 111 22.02 -2.97 -4.00
C PRO A 111 22.88 -3.41 -5.18
N MET A 112 22.23 -3.61 -6.32
CA MET A 112 22.88 -3.95 -7.59
C MET A 112 23.90 -2.88 -8.01
N ASP A 113 24.99 -3.33 -8.63
CA ASP A 113 25.99 -2.42 -9.21
C ASP A 113 25.40 -1.61 -10.37
N ILE A 114 25.43 -0.28 -10.23
CA ILE A 114 24.98 0.68 -11.25
C ILE A 114 25.72 0.55 -12.59
N GLN A 115 26.92 -0.02 -12.58
CA GLN A 115 27.73 -0.25 -13.77
C GLN A 115 27.38 -1.54 -14.51
N SER A 116 26.65 -2.45 -13.85
CA SER A 116 26.23 -3.72 -14.44
C SER A 116 25.32 -3.51 -15.66
N ALA A 117 25.41 -4.41 -16.63
CA ALA A 117 24.56 -4.36 -17.82
C ALA A 117 23.07 -4.57 -17.47
N GLU A 118 22.82 -5.39 -16.45
CA GLU A 118 21.48 -5.70 -15.94
C GLU A 118 20.82 -4.48 -15.29
N TYR A 119 21.53 -3.76 -14.42
CA TYR A 119 21.01 -2.52 -13.84
C TYR A 119 20.66 -1.49 -14.93
N ARG A 120 21.54 -1.33 -15.93
CA ARG A 120 21.34 -0.38 -17.03
C ARG A 120 20.16 -0.75 -17.93
N SER A 121 19.85 -2.02 -18.12
CA SER A 121 18.68 -2.45 -18.90
C SER A 121 17.37 -2.33 -18.11
N LEU A 122 17.41 -2.49 -16.78
CA LEU A 122 16.25 -2.38 -15.91
C LEU A 122 15.84 -0.95 -15.59
N LEU A 123 16.81 -0.05 -15.40
CA LEU A 123 16.54 1.32 -14.96
C LEU A 123 15.49 2.07 -15.82
N PRO A 124 15.51 1.99 -17.17
CA PRO A 124 14.47 2.61 -17.99
C PRO A 124 13.07 2.02 -17.76
N LEU A 125 12.97 0.70 -17.50
CA LEU A 125 11.69 0.01 -17.25
C LEU A 125 11.11 0.41 -15.88
N VAL A 126 11.97 0.50 -14.86
CA VAL A 126 11.61 0.96 -13.51
C VAL A 126 11.14 2.42 -13.56
N ASN A 127 11.92 3.30 -14.19
CA ASN A 127 11.56 4.72 -14.35
C ASN A 127 10.25 4.90 -15.10
N LYS A 128 10.05 4.13 -16.19
CA LYS A 128 8.81 4.17 -16.96
C LYS A 128 7.62 3.72 -16.11
N SER A 129 7.74 2.60 -15.40
CA SER A 129 6.66 2.09 -14.52
C SER A 129 6.26 3.11 -13.46
N LEU A 130 7.24 3.81 -12.87
CA LEU A 130 6.99 4.89 -11.92
C LEU A 130 6.28 6.09 -12.56
N MET A 131 6.75 6.54 -13.73
CA MET A 131 6.13 7.66 -14.43
C MET A 131 4.69 7.35 -14.85
N ASP A 132 4.45 6.14 -15.37
CA ASP A 132 3.14 5.70 -15.83
C ASP A 132 2.13 5.68 -14.66
N ILE A 133 2.49 5.15 -13.48
CA ILE A 133 1.58 5.17 -12.31
C ILE A 133 1.35 6.57 -11.75
N LEU A 134 2.37 7.43 -11.72
CA LEU A 134 2.21 8.80 -11.24
C LEU A 134 1.30 9.61 -12.17
N GLN A 135 1.41 9.38 -13.48
CA GLN A 135 0.53 9.99 -14.46
C GLN A 135 -0.91 9.45 -14.34
N ASP A 136 -1.07 8.15 -14.06
CA ASP A 136 -2.37 7.55 -13.77
C ASP A 136 -3.01 8.24 -12.55
N ILE A 137 -2.31 8.32 -11.42
CA ILE A 137 -2.81 8.95 -10.19
C ILE A 137 -3.20 10.42 -10.40
N VAL A 138 -2.33 11.22 -11.04
CA VAL A 138 -2.59 12.66 -11.26
C VAL A 138 -3.78 12.91 -12.21
N SER A 139 -4.12 11.93 -13.05
CA SER A 139 -5.29 12.00 -13.93
C SER A 139 -6.60 11.53 -13.29
N ASP A 140 -6.59 11.06 -12.03
CA ASP A 140 -7.80 10.66 -11.29
C ASP A 140 -8.34 11.74 -10.34
N ASN A 141 -9.54 11.47 -9.83
CA ASN A 141 -10.07 12.16 -8.66
C ASN A 141 -9.36 11.66 -7.39
N VAL A 142 -8.44 12.47 -6.86
CA VAL A 142 -7.72 12.19 -5.62
C VAL A 142 -8.32 12.91 -4.42
N SER A 143 -8.35 12.23 -3.27
CA SER A 143 -8.67 12.84 -1.98
C SER A 143 -7.45 12.82 -1.07
N ILE A 144 -7.32 13.83 -0.22
CA ILE A 144 -6.27 13.90 0.81
C ILE A 144 -6.93 13.67 2.16
N ALA A 145 -6.39 12.75 2.95
CA ALA A 145 -6.86 12.52 4.30
C ALA A 145 -6.50 13.70 5.21
N ASP A 146 -7.51 14.22 5.92
CA ASP A 146 -7.31 15.16 7.02
C ASP A 146 -7.15 14.39 8.33
N TYR A 147 -5.97 14.47 8.92
CA TYR A 147 -5.65 13.85 10.21
C TYR A 147 -5.76 14.84 11.38
N SER A 148 -6.39 16.00 11.16
CA SER A 148 -6.75 16.91 12.25
C SER A 148 -7.68 16.20 13.25
N HIS A 149 -7.47 16.48 14.54
CA HIS A 149 -8.27 15.89 15.61
C HIS A 149 -9.24 16.95 16.12
N ASP A 150 -10.53 16.64 16.07
CA ASP A 150 -11.59 17.44 16.67
C ASP A 150 -12.28 16.59 17.74
N LYS A 151 -12.46 17.14 18.94
CA LYS A 151 -13.16 16.44 20.01
C LYS A 151 -14.67 16.38 19.77
N ASP A 152 -15.20 17.33 19.01
CA ASP A 152 -16.63 17.46 18.76
C ASP A 152 -17.14 16.40 17.76
N VAL A 153 -16.23 15.77 16.99
CA VAL A 153 -16.57 14.66 16.06
C VAL A 153 -16.43 13.28 16.69
N ILE A 154 -15.97 13.19 17.94
CA ILE A 154 -15.86 11.92 18.66
C ILE A 154 -17.29 11.46 19.02
N PRO A 155 -17.72 10.25 18.57
CA PRO A 155 -19.04 9.74 18.93
C PRO A 155 -19.21 9.70 20.45
N CYS A 156 -20.13 10.51 20.96
CA CYS A 156 -20.38 10.65 22.39
C CYS A 156 -21.88 10.55 22.66
N CYS A 157 -22.29 9.52 23.41
CA CYS A 157 -23.71 9.30 23.66
C CYS A 157 -24.30 10.34 24.63
N ASN A 158 -23.55 10.66 25.68
CA ASN A 158 -23.89 11.73 26.61
C ASN A 158 -22.68 12.67 26.79
N PRO A 159 -22.68 13.86 26.16
CA PRO A 159 -21.62 14.85 26.29
C PRO A 159 -21.41 15.38 27.71
N GLN A 160 -22.41 15.26 28.59
CA GLN A 160 -22.34 15.69 29.98
C GLN A 160 -21.64 14.65 30.87
N HIS A 161 -21.49 13.42 30.37
CA HIS A 161 -20.81 12.35 31.09
C HIS A 161 -19.33 12.31 30.71
N LEU A 162 -18.41 12.36 31.70
CA LEU A 162 -16.95 12.47 31.51
C LEU A 162 -16.35 11.47 30.51
N VAL A 163 -16.93 10.28 30.42
CA VAL A 163 -16.50 9.18 29.53
C VAL A 163 -17.52 8.82 28.46
N CYS A 164 -18.42 9.74 28.08
CA CYS A 164 -19.35 9.59 26.96
C CYS A 164 -20.27 8.35 27.01
N ARG A 165 -20.57 7.83 28.20
CA ARG A 165 -21.45 6.67 28.37
C ARG A 165 -22.91 7.04 28.15
N CYS A 166 -23.64 6.18 27.46
CA CYS A 166 -25.09 6.21 27.50
C CYS A 166 -25.57 5.85 28.91
N GLU A 167 -26.70 6.41 29.35
CA GLU A 167 -27.44 5.79 30.43
C GLU A 167 -27.92 4.41 29.98
N SER A 168 -27.82 3.41 30.87
CA SER A 168 -28.34 2.08 30.60
C SER A 168 -29.86 2.16 30.42
N ALA A 169 -30.41 1.45 29.43
CA ALA A 169 -31.86 1.40 29.17
C ALA A 169 -32.70 0.93 30.39
N CYS A 170 -32.06 0.43 31.44
CA CYS A 170 -32.67 0.05 32.71
C CYS A 170 -32.79 1.19 33.73
N SER A 171 -32.40 2.43 33.44
CA SER A 171 -32.61 3.57 34.37
C SER A 171 -34.11 3.85 34.63
N ASN A 172 -35.02 3.34 33.79
CA ASN A 172 -36.48 3.41 33.96
C ASN A 172 -37.17 2.04 34.14
N LEU A 173 -36.44 0.94 34.34
CA LEU A 173 -36.99 -0.39 34.57
C LEU A 173 -36.48 -0.97 35.90
N SER A 174 -37.37 -1.61 36.67
CA SER A 174 -37.01 -2.27 37.93
C SER A 174 -35.92 -3.33 37.71
N LEU A 175 -35.07 -3.52 38.72
CA LEU A 175 -33.91 -4.44 38.78
C LEU A 175 -34.18 -5.92 38.41
N GLU A 176 -35.43 -6.29 38.14
CA GLU A 176 -35.83 -7.63 37.69
C GLU A 176 -36.00 -7.73 36.16
N LYS A 177 -35.89 -6.60 35.44
CA LYS A 177 -36.00 -6.52 33.96
C LYS A 177 -34.69 -6.09 33.29
N CYS A 178 -33.64 -5.94 34.09
CA CYS A 178 -32.26 -6.17 33.72
C CYS A 178 -31.87 -7.51 34.39
#